data_AF-A0A9P4YZE8-F1
#
_entry.id   AF-A0A9P4YZE8-F1
#
_cell.length_a   1.000
_cell.length_b   1.000
_cell.length_c   1.000
_cell.angle_alpha   90.00
_cell.angle_beta   90.00
_cell.angle_gamma   90.00
#
_symmetry.space_group_name_H-M   'P 1'
#
loop_
_entity.id
_entity.type
_entity.pdbx_description
1 polymer ?
#
loop_
_entity_poly.entity_id
_entity_poly.type
_entity_poly.pdbx_seq_one_letter_code
_entity_poly.pdbx_strand_id
1 'polypeptide(L)'
;MTGVKSLAAAALMMPLASLAQVLFYNNGTLNGWDESRAEHNGQVREVDNVYFTAPTSLKMDQRYDASYTGRYHSEVDVNDGYTRGDSRFYGFAFKLYSGWEFDADQSYNLAQFISDLGGGCDDYMPSTMVWLVGDQLNTRLTYGTYAEPDCKRSFNEKRNLATVQPGGWHTVIIQADWQSDESGSFGFWFDGAKLVDDSGIATTIDSDNTFAFRVGLYANGWYDDDSMVGDQDYRQVWYDEVAIGTSYSDVEPRQD
;
A
#
# COMPACT_ATOMS: atom_id res chain seq x y z
N MET A 1 12.53 -67.97 -18.71
CA MET A 1 11.73 -66.83 -18.24
C MET A 1 12.59 -66.01 -17.30
N THR A 2 13.25 -64.98 -17.82
CA THR A 2 14.17 -64.11 -17.07
C THR A 2 13.51 -62.73 -17.00
N GLY A 3 13.03 -62.36 -15.82
CA GLY A 3 12.31 -61.12 -15.59
C GLY A 3 13.25 -59.92 -15.55
N VAL A 4 13.04 -58.97 -16.45
CA VAL A 4 13.67 -57.64 -16.42
C VAL A 4 12.96 -56.84 -15.33
N LYS A 5 13.68 -56.47 -14.27
CA LYS A 5 13.20 -55.53 -13.25
C LYS A 5 13.41 -54.11 -13.78
N SER A 6 12.33 -53.44 -14.16
CA SER A 6 12.33 -52.02 -14.49
C SER A 6 12.62 -51.20 -13.24
N LEU A 7 13.70 -50.42 -13.27
CA LEU A 7 13.96 -49.32 -12.34
C LEU A 7 13.10 -48.13 -12.77
N ALA A 8 12.10 -47.80 -11.95
CA ALA A 8 11.37 -46.54 -12.06
C ALA A 8 12.29 -45.40 -11.57
N ALA A 9 12.68 -44.49 -12.47
CA ALA A 9 13.38 -43.27 -12.12
C ALA A 9 12.35 -42.26 -11.59
N ALA A 10 12.35 -42.01 -10.28
CA ALA A 10 11.62 -40.90 -9.68
C ALA A 10 12.36 -39.60 -9.99
N ALA A 11 11.79 -38.75 -10.85
CA ALA A 11 12.29 -37.40 -11.05
C ALA A 11 11.94 -36.56 -9.81
N LEU A 12 12.95 -36.24 -8.99
CA LEU A 12 12.82 -35.18 -7.99
C LEU A 12 12.68 -33.84 -8.72
N MET A 13 11.47 -33.29 -8.77
CA MET A 13 11.30 -31.85 -8.99
C MET A 13 11.78 -31.14 -7.73
N MET A 14 12.99 -30.59 -7.78
CA MET A 14 13.40 -29.63 -6.76
C MET A 14 12.62 -28.33 -6.99
N PRO A 15 11.93 -27.79 -5.97
CA PRO A 15 11.30 -26.49 -6.10
C PRO A 15 12.40 -25.46 -6.36
N LEU A 16 12.26 -24.69 -7.44
CA LEU A 16 13.07 -23.51 -7.68
C LEU A 16 12.85 -22.57 -6.50
N ALA A 17 13.87 -22.42 -5.65
CA ALA A 17 13.86 -21.34 -4.67
C ALA A 17 13.79 -20.03 -5.46
N SER A 18 12.68 -19.30 -5.30
CA SER A 18 12.59 -17.92 -5.78
C SER A 18 13.76 -17.15 -5.19
N LEU A 19 14.58 -16.53 -6.04
CA LEU A 19 15.67 -15.69 -5.59
C LEU A 19 15.07 -14.39 -5.03
N ALA A 20 15.50 -13.98 -3.84
CA ALA A 20 15.20 -12.66 -3.30
C ALA A 20 15.61 -11.59 -4.33
N GLN A 21 14.71 -10.67 -4.64
CA GLN A 21 14.87 -9.68 -5.68
C GLN A 21 14.09 -8.42 -5.30
N VAL A 22 14.80 -7.29 -5.29
CA VAL A 22 14.20 -5.95 -5.28
C VAL A 22 13.64 -5.68 -6.67
N LEU A 23 12.34 -5.42 -6.75
CA LEU A 23 11.61 -5.10 -7.98
C LEU A 23 11.53 -3.59 -8.20
N PHE A 24 11.42 -2.83 -7.11
CA PHE A 24 11.42 -1.37 -7.09
C PHE A 24 12.09 -0.88 -5.81
N TYR A 25 12.81 0.24 -5.91
CA TYR A 25 13.38 0.93 -4.77
C TYR A 25 13.47 2.43 -5.04
N ASN A 26 13.07 3.23 -4.06
CA ASN A 26 13.21 4.67 -4.07
C ASN A 26 13.59 5.19 -2.67
N ASN A 27 14.69 5.94 -2.62
CA ASN A 27 15.27 6.52 -1.41
C ASN A 27 14.80 7.97 -1.18
N GLY A 28 13.51 8.23 -1.40
CA GLY A 28 12.93 9.53 -1.12
C GLY A 28 13.14 10.59 -2.22
N THR A 29 13.25 10.19 -3.48
CA THR A 29 13.38 11.11 -4.64
C THR A 29 12.19 10.99 -5.59
N LEU A 30 11.91 12.01 -6.39
CA LEU A 30 10.89 11.97 -7.44
C LEU A 30 11.32 11.12 -8.64
N ASN A 31 12.62 10.88 -8.80
CA ASN A 31 13.12 10.04 -9.89
C ASN A 31 12.81 8.56 -9.63
N GLY A 32 12.30 7.86 -10.64
CA GLY A 32 12.03 6.42 -10.60
C GLY A 32 10.56 6.06 -10.39
N TRP A 33 9.70 7.00 -10.00
CA TRP A 33 8.25 6.81 -9.99
C TRP A 33 7.67 6.90 -11.40
N ASP A 34 6.60 6.17 -11.66
CA ASP A 34 5.91 6.21 -12.95
C ASP A 34 5.05 7.49 -13.08
N GLU A 35 4.44 7.91 -11.97
CA GLU A 35 3.63 9.13 -11.91
C GLU A 35 3.81 9.84 -10.56
N SER A 36 3.65 11.16 -10.58
CA SER A 36 3.48 11.99 -9.39
C SER A 36 2.21 12.80 -9.55
N ARG A 37 1.27 12.62 -8.63
CA ARG A 37 -0.04 13.27 -8.63
C ARG A 37 -0.10 14.30 -7.52
N ALA A 38 -0.49 15.52 -7.87
CA ALA A 38 -0.77 16.59 -6.93
C ALA A 38 -2.11 17.24 -7.33
N GLU A 39 -3.19 16.77 -6.71
CA GLU A 39 -4.54 17.28 -6.99
C GLU A 39 -4.84 18.54 -6.20
N HIS A 40 -5.57 19.45 -6.84
CA HIS A 40 -6.01 20.72 -6.27
C HIS A 40 -4.84 21.51 -5.64
N ASN A 41 -4.92 21.79 -4.34
CA ASN A 41 -3.88 22.51 -3.59
C ASN A 41 -2.79 21.59 -3.02
N GLY A 42 -2.69 20.36 -3.52
CA GLY A 42 -1.69 19.39 -3.13
C GLY A 42 -0.29 19.67 -3.68
N GLN A 43 0.72 19.11 -3.03
CA GLN A 43 2.11 19.14 -3.48
C GLN A 43 2.82 17.82 -3.18
N VAL A 44 3.72 17.44 -4.09
CA VAL A 44 4.70 16.36 -3.91
C VAL A 44 6.07 16.95 -4.24
N ARG A 45 7.02 16.88 -3.31
CA ARG A 45 8.34 17.49 -3.47
C ARG A 45 9.43 16.75 -2.71
N GLU A 46 10.64 16.78 -3.25
CA GLU A 46 11.85 16.38 -2.51
C GLU A 46 12.20 17.43 -1.46
N VAL A 47 12.66 16.99 -0.30
CA VAL A 47 13.18 17.84 0.78
C VAL A 47 14.43 17.23 1.37
N ASP A 48 15.35 18.05 1.85
CA ASP A 48 16.66 17.63 2.38
C ASP A 48 16.82 17.85 3.89
N ASN A 49 15.77 18.34 4.55
CA ASN A 49 15.80 18.74 5.96
C ASN A 49 15.07 17.77 6.91
N VAL A 50 14.23 16.90 6.36
CA VAL A 50 13.52 15.84 7.07
C VAL A 50 13.67 14.59 6.22
N TYR A 51 14.33 13.56 6.73
CA TYR A 51 14.60 12.32 6.02
C TYR A 51 14.80 11.16 7.00
N PHE A 52 14.68 9.92 6.52
CA PHE A 52 14.77 8.72 7.34
C PHE A 52 16.21 8.17 7.39
N THR A 53 16.87 8.07 6.23
CA THR A 53 18.20 7.45 6.04
C THR A 53 19.22 8.41 5.45
N ALA A 54 18.94 8.89 4.24
CA ALA A 54 19.82 9.68 3.38
C ALA A 54 19.26 11.11 3.22
N PRO A 55 20.04 12.11 2.77
CA PRO A 55 19.67 13.53 2.85
C PRO A 55 18.57 13.98 1.85
N THR A 56 17.66 13.09 1.48
CA THR A 56 16.44 13.42 0.72
C THR A 56 15.28 12.57 1.24
N SER A 57 14.10 13.16 1.36
CA SER A 57 12.83 12.41 1.40
C SER A 57 11.77 13.10 0.55
N LEU A 58 10.66 12.42 0.31
CA LEU A 58 9.49 13.05 -0.29
C LEU A 58 8.62 13.66 0.79
N LYS A 59 8.12 14.85 0.52
CA LYS A 59 7.09 15.52 1.31
C LYS A 59 5.84 15.68 0.48
N MET A 60 4.74 15.14 1.00
CA MET A 60 3.40 15.24 0.44
C MET A 60 2.58 16.12 1.35
N ASP A 61 1.96 17.15 0.78
CA ASP A 61 1.09 18.03 1.53
C ASP A 61 -0.20 18.33 0.79
N GLN A 62 -1.28 18.51 1.57
CA GLN A 62 -2.62 18.81 1.07
C GLN A 62 -3.23 19.94 1.87
N ARG A 63 -4.09 20.72 1.20
CA ARG A 63 -4.81 21.83 1.83
C ARG A 63 -6.30 21.77 1.50
N TYR A 64 -7.11 21.72 2.55
CA TYR A 64 -8.56 21.70 2.44
C TYR A 64 -9.09 23.01 1.84
N ASP A 65 -10.09 22.89 0.97
CA ASP A 65 -10.81 24.01 0.36
C ASP A 65 -12.31 23.70 0.38
N ALA A 66 -13.04 24.43 1.22
CA ALA A 66 -14.47 24.22 1.41
C ALA A 66 -15.32 24.47 0.15
N SER A 67 -14.76 25.06 -0.90
CA SER A 67 -15.44 25.28 -2.19
C SER A 67 -15.14 24.20 -3.23
N TYR A 68 -14.18 23.31 -2.96
CA TYR A 68 -13.74 22.29 -3.90
C TYR A 68 -14.48 20.97 -3.65
N THR A 69 -15.03 20.40 -4.72
CA THR A 69 -15.86 19.19 -4.69
C THR A 69 -15.15 17.95 -5.24
N GLY A 70 -13.84 18.04 -5.50
CA GLY A 70 -13.03 16.92 -5.99
C GLY A 70 -12.27 16.21 -4.86
N ARG A 71 -11.33 15.35 -5.25
CA ARG A 71 -10.50 14.58 -4.32
C ARG A 71 -9.16 15.27 -4.03
N TYR A 72 -8.50 14.80 -2.99
CA TYR A 72 -7.30 15.44 -2.43
C TYR A 72 -6.11 14.48 -2.41
N HIS A 73 -5.64 14.08 -3.59
CA HIS A 73 -4.47 13.21 -3.74
C HIS A 73 -3.15 14.01 -3.80
N SER A 74 -2.14 13.55 -3.08
CA SER A 74 -0.73 13.96 -3.23
C SER A 74 0.15 12.72 -3.08
N GLU A 75 0.39 12.05 -4.20
CA GLU A 75 0.87 10.67 -4.25
C GLU A 75 1.92 10.48 -5.35
N VAL A 76 2.71 9.42 -5.19
CA VAL A 76 3.59 8.87 -6.22
C VAL A 76 3.25 7.41 -6.47
N ASP A 77 3.39 6.98 -7.72
CA ASP A 77 2.84 5.72 -8.20
C ASP A 77 3.95 4.81 -8.77
N VAL A 78 3.88 3.52 -8.45
CA VAL A 78 4.53 2.43 -9.20
C VAL A 78 3.42 1.62 -9.86
N ASN A 79 3.35 1.68 -11.19
CA ASN A 79 2.26 1.06 -11.96
C ASN A 79 2.24 -0.47 -11.81
N ASP A 80 3.41 -1.10 -11.68
CA ASP A 80 3.54 -2.54 -11.39
C ASP A 80 3.53 -2.81 -9.88
N GLY A 81 2.42 -2.52 -9.21
CA GLY A 81 2.24 -2.84 -7.79
C GLY A 81 2.00 -4.34 -7.57
N TYR A 82 0.93 -4.88 -8.16
CA TYR A 82 0.69 -6.32 -8.28
C TYR A 82 -0.28 -6.67 -9.40
N THR A 83 -0.25 -7.93 -9.85
CA THR A 83 -1.38 -8.59 -10.52
C THR A 83 -1.78 -9.83 -9.73
N ARG A 84 -3.04 -10.25 -9.84
CA ARG A 84 -3.50 -11.50 -9.20
C ARG A 84 -2.58 -12.67 -9.61
N GLY A 85 -2.21 -13.49 -8.63
CA GLY A 85 -1.24 -14.57 -8.76
C GLY A 85 0.14 -14.22 -8.19
N ASP A 86 0.44 -12.94 -8.00
CA ASP A 86 1.72 -12.49 -7.46
C ASP A 86 1.86 -12.75 -5.95
N SER A 87 3.09 -12.99 -5.53
CA SER A 87 3.52 -12.99 -4.12
C SER A 87 4.60 -11.94 -3.96
N ARG A 88 4.33 -10.87 -3.21
CA ARG A 88 5.24 -9.71 -3.10
C ARG A 88 5.31 -9.18 -1.67
N PHE A 89 6.40 -8.49 -1.41
CA PHE A 89 6.61 -7.65 -0.24
C PHE A 89 6.65 -6.17 -0.66
N TYR A 90 6.17 -5.30 0.22
CA TYR A 90 6.14 -3.86 0.05
C TYR A 90 6.62 -3.22 1.34
N GLY A 91 7.44 -2.19 1.26
CA GLY A 91 7.94 -1.48 2.42
C GLY A 91 8.01 0.01 2.16
N PHE A 92 7.77 0.81 3.19
CA PHE A 92 7.96 2.26 3.16
C PHE A 92 8.12 2.80 4.57
N ALA A 93 8.89 3.88 4.70
CA ALA A 93 8.90 4.72 5.88
C ALA A 93 7.98 5.93 5.66
N PHE A 94 7.24 6.32 6.70
CA PHE A 94 6.47 7.55 6.68
C PHE A 94 6.61 8.33 7.98
N LYS A 95 6.34 9.63 7.93
CA LYS A 95 6.39 10.51 9.10
C LYS A 95 5.30 11.56 9.01
N LEU A 96 4.50 11.68 10.06
CA LEU A 96 3.53 12.77 10.17
C LEU A 96 4.21 14.06 10.66
N TYR A 97 3.62 15.19 10.32
CA TYR A 97 3.96 16.47 10.92
C TYR A 97 3.90 16.38 12.45
N SER A 98 4.85 17.02 13.15
CA SER A 98 4.92 16.94 14.62
C SER A 98 3.72 17.57 15.32
N GLY A 99 3.04 18.51 14.66
CA GLY A 99 1.79 19.09 15.14
C GLY A 99 0.54 18.46 14.52
N TRP A 100 0.62 17.24 13.98
CA TRP A 100 -0.55 16.58 13.38
C TRP A 100 -1.72 16.50 14.36
N GLU A 101 -2.90 16.95 13.93
CA GLU A 101 -4.13 16.87 14.72
C GLU A 101 -4.89 15.59 14.36
N PHE A 102 -5.06 14.67 15.31
CA PHE A 102 -5.83 13.47 15.03
C PHE A 102 -7.33 13.73 15.17
N ASP A 103 -8.06 13.48 14.09
CA ASP A 103 -9.53 13.52 14.06
C ASP A 103 -10.07 12.10 14.25
N ALA A 104 -10.96 11.92 15.22
CA ALA A 104 -11.42 10.58 15.62
C ALA A 104 -12.21 9.84 14.53
N ASP A 105 -12.81 10.56 13.59
CA ASP A 105 -13.77 10.00 12.63
C ASP A 105 -13.36 10.20 11.16
N GLN A 106 -12.28 10.96 10.89
CA GLN A 106 -11.90 11.30 9.51
C GLN A 106 -10.69 10.50 9.03
N SER A 107 -10.77 10.02 7.79
CA SER A 107 -9.74 9.18 7.17
C SER A 107 -8.69 9.99 6.43
N TYR A 108 -7.42 9.64 6.65
CA TYR A 108 -6.28 10.09 5.87
C TYR A 108 -5.49 8.88 5.36
N ASN A 109 -5.59 8.60 4.07
CA ASN A 109 -4.93 7.47 3.43
C ASN A 109 -3.46 7.77 3.15
N LEU A 110 -2.58 6.82 3.51
CA LEU A 110 -1.13 6.92 3.45
C LEU A 110 -0.51 6.09 2.31
N ALA A 111 -1.16 4.97 1.97
CA ALA A 111 -0.77 4.14 0.84
C ALA A 111 -1.97 3.38 0.30
N GLN A 112 -1.96 3.03 -0.98
CA GLN A 112 -3.02 2.22 -1.58
C GLN A 112 -2.54 1.42 -2.77
N PHE A 113 -3.30 0.36 -3.06
CA PHE A 113 -3.24 -0.37 -4.30
C PHE A 113 -4.49 -0.06 -5.09
N ILE A 114 -4.35 0.39 -6.34
CA ILE A 114 -5.49 0.86 -7.14
C ILE A 114 -5.30 0.53 -8.61
N SER A 115 -6.39 0.13 -9.26
CA SER A 115 -6.43 -0.13 -10.70
C SER A 115 -7.55 0.67 -11.34
N ASP A 116 -7.28 1.16 -12.56
CA ASP A 116 -8.34 1.48 -13.51
C ASP A 116 -8.94 0.16 -14.01
N LEU A 117 -10.26 -0.01 -13.89
CA LEU A 117 -10.99 -1.20 -14.34
C LEU A 117 -11.62 -0.99 -15.73
N GLY A 118 -11.50 0.20 -16.31
CA GLY A 118 -12.08 0.55 -17.61
C GLY A 118 -13.60 0.74 -17.58
N GLY A 119 -14.18 0.91 -16.39
CA GLY A 119 -15.60 1.13 -16.16
C GLY A 119 -16.40 -0.14 -15.85
N GLY A 120 -17.73 -0.04 -15.99
CA GLY A 120 -18.68 -1.09 -15.57
C GLY A 120 -19.18 -0.84 -14.16
N CYS A 121 -18.53 -1.47 -13.17
CA CYS A 121 -18.87 -1.27 -11.76
C CYS A 121 -18.31 0.03 -11.18
N ASP A 122 -17.10 0.41 -11.62
CA ASP A 122 -16.39 1.63 -11.26
C ASP A 122 -15.29 1.87 -12.30
N ASP A 123 -14.81 3.10 -12.42
CA ASP A 123 -13.65 3.40 -13.25
C ASP A 123 -12.35 3.03 -12.50
N TYR A 124 -12.21 3.47 -11.25
CA TYR A 124 -11.01 3.21 -10.44
C TYR A 124 -11.37 2.50 -9.14
N MET A 125 -10.73 1.37 -8.86
CA MET A 125 -10.99 0.60 -7.64
C MET A 125 -9.75 0.48 -6.77
N PRO A 126 -9.72 1.12 -5.59
CA PRO A 126 -8.71 0.83 -4.59
C PRO A 126 -9.00 -0.52 -3.93
N SER A 127 -8.03 -1.43 -3.92
CA SER A 127 -8.10 -2.71 -3.21
C SER A 127 -7.63 -2.56 -1.77
N THR A 128 -6.34 -2.77 -1.55
CA THR A 128 -5.68 -2.65 -0.26
C THR A 128 -5.33 -1.20 0.00
N MET A 129 -5.66 -0.71 1.19
CA MET A 129 -5.41 0.67 1.61
C MET A 129 -4.73 0.65 2.97
N VAL A 130 -3.90 1.64 3.28
CA VAL A 130 -3.31 1.87 4.60
C VAL A 130 -3.63 3.30 4.99
N TRP A 131 -4.37 3.50 6.09
CA TRP A 131 -4.89 4.82 6.45
C TRP A 131 -4.96 5.04 7.95
N LEU A 132 -5.09 6.32 8.32
CA LEU A 132 -5.31 6.76 9.69
C LEU A 132 -6.79 7.11 9.91
N VAL A 133 -7.30 6.73 11.08
CA VAL A 133 -8.51 7.29 11.70
C VAL A 133 -8.17 7.52 13.17
N GLY A 134 -8.34 8.74 13.67
CA GLY A 134 -7.68 9.13 14.91
C GLY A 134 -6.17 8.89 14.83
N ASP A 135 -5.57 8.44 15.92
CA ASP A 135 -4.16 8.04 15.98
C ASP A 135 -3.91 6.58 15.56
N GLN A 136 -4.90 5.91 14.99
CA GLN A 136 -4.85 4.47 14.72
C GLN A 136 -4.54 4.18 13.25
N LEU A 137 -3.56 3.31 13.03
CA LEU A 137 -3.26 2.75 11.72
C LEU A 137 -4.25 1.61 11.41
N ASN A 138 -4.75 1.62 10.19
CA ASN A 138 -5.70 0.65 9.68
C ASN A 138 -5.25 0.15 8.30
N THR A 139 -5.68 -1.05 7.94
CA THR A 139 -5.61 -1.54 6.56
C THR A 139 -6.85 -2.35 6.20
N ARG A 140 -7.02 -2.66 4.91
CA ARG A 140 -8.08 -3.55 4.43
C ARG A 140 -7.58 -4.34 3.24
N LEU A 141 -8.24 -5.45 2.96
CA LEU A 141 -8.20 -6.14 1.68
C LEU A 141 -9.57 -6.01 1.00
N THR A 142 -9.60 -6.05 -0.33
CA THR A 142 -10.83 -6.06 -1.11
C THR A 142 -10.85 -7.31 -1.99
N TYR A 143 -11.95 -8.06 -1.98
CA TYR A 143 -12.11 -9.30 -2.74
C TYR A 143 -13.52 -9.49 -3.27
N GLY A 144 -13.73 -10.48 -4.13
CA GLY A 144 -14.99 -10.74 -4.84
C GLY A 144 -14.85 -10.55 -6.35
N THR A 145 -15.97 -10.56 -7.07
CA THR A 145 -15.99 -10.47 -8.53
C THR A 145 -15.66 -9.04 -9.01
N TYR A 146 -16.37 -8.05 -8.44
CA TYR A 146 -16.32 -6.63 -8.82
C TYR A 146 -16.20 -6.36 -10.34
N ALA A 147 -17.00 -7.07 -11.13
CA ALA A 147 -17.06 -6.94 -12.58
C ALA A 147 -18.50 -7.17 -13.05
N GLU A 148 -18.98 -6.38 -14.00
CA GLU A 148 -20.34 -6.50 -14.54
C GLU A 148 -20.61 -7.93 -15.08
N PRO A 149 -21.77 -8.54 -14.78
CA PRO A 149 -22.94 -7.95 -14.11
C PRO A 149 -22.93 -8.06 -12.57
N ASP A 150 -21.85 -8.55 -11.96
CA ASP A 150 -21.74 -8.74 -10.51
C ASP A 150 -20.74 -7.78 -9.87
N CYS A 151 -21.22 -6.57 -9.57
CA CYS A 151 -20.43 -5.53 -8.90
C CYS A 151 -20.25 -5.73 -7.40
N LYS A 152 -20.42 -6.95 -6.89
CA LYS A 152 -20.20 -7.24 -5.48
C LYS A 152 -18.70 -7.32 -5.18
N ARG A 153 -18.32 -6.61 -4.13
CA ARG A 153 -17.05 -6.74 -3.43
C ARG A 153 -17.28 -6.86 -1.93
N SER A 154 -16.31 -7.44 -1.26
CA SER A 154 -16.25 -7.55 0.20
C SER A 154 -14.93 -6.99 0.70
N PHE A 155 -14.93 -6.59 1.97
CA PHE A 155 -13.77 -6.02 2.63
C PHE A 155 -13.38 -6.88 3.84
N ASN A 156 -12.09 -7.17 3.96
CA ASN A 156 -11.51 -7.69 5.19
C ASN A 156 -10.71 -6.55 5.83
N GLU A 157 -11.36 -5.81 6.72
CA GLU A 157 -10.76 -4.67 7.41
C GLU A 157 -9.99 -5.10 8.65
N LYS A 158 -8.80 -4.51 8.82
CA LYS A 158 -7.93 -4.64 9.98
C LYS A 158 -7.79 -3.26 10.61
N ARG A 159 -8.56 -3.03 11.69
CA ARG A 159 -8.63 -1.73 12.35
C ARG A 159 -7.79 -1.68 13.62
N ASN A 160 -7.37 -0.48 14.00
CA ASN A 160 -6.64 -0.23 15.25
C ASN A 160 -5.40 -1.13 15.41
N LEU A 161 -4.62 -1.26 14.33
CA LEU A 161 -3.45 -2.13 14.29
C LEU A 161 -2.34 -1.59 15.18
N ALA A 162 -2.11 -0.27 15.14
CA ALA A 162 -1.11 0.39 15.94
C ALA A 162 -1.47 1.86 16.17
N THR A 163 -1.00 2.41 17.29
CA THR A 163 -1.00 3.86 17.52
C THR A 163 0.17 4.50 16.78
N VAL A 164 -0.10 5.51 15.97
CA VAL A 164 0.88 6.31 15.23
C VAL A 164 1.21 7.57 16.02
N GLN A 165 2.51 7.90 16.10
CA GLN A 165 2.98 9.09 16.82
C GLN A 165 3.39 10.18 15.83
N PRO A 166 2.89 11.42 15.98
CA PRO A 166 3.32 12.51 15.14
C PRO A 166 4.77 12.87 15.45
N GLY A 167 5.49 13.37 14.45
CA GLY A 167 6.87 13.80 14.69
C GLY A 167 7.91 12.67 14.62
N GLY A 168 7.51 11.40 14.75
CA GLY A 168 8.38 10.24 14.54
C GLY A 168 8.35 9.71 13.10
N TRP A 169 9.41 9.00 12.71
CA TRP A 169 9.36 8.11 11.55
C TRP A 169 8.81 6.76 11.97
N HIS A 170 7.97 6.20 11.12
CA HIS A 170 7.39 4.87 11.25
C HIS A 170 7.67 4.05 10.01
N THR A 171 7.73 2.73 10.17
CA THR A 171 7.93 1.81 9.05
C THR A 171 6.75 0.88 8.90
N VAL A 172 6.35 0.63 7.65
CA VAL A 172 5.30 -0.33 7.30
C VAL A 172 5.91 -1.35 6.36
N ILE A 173 5.61 -2.62 6.60
CA ILE A 173 5.87 -3.70 5.63
C ILE A 173 4.58 -4.48 5.42
N ILE A 174 4.28 -4.76 4.16
CA ILE A 174 3.16 -5.60 3.73
C ILE A 174 3.75 -6.81 3.02
N GLN A 175 3.29 -7.99 3.38
CA GLN A 175 3.47 -9.22 2.61
C GLN A 175 2.10 -9.64 2.08
N ALA A 176 2.00 -9.95 0.80
CA ALA A 176 0.74 -10.44 0.26
C ALA A 176 0.97 -11.51 -0.82
N ASP A 177 0.20 -12.59 -0.72
CA ASP A 177 -0.08 -13.50 -1.83
C ASP A 177 -1.42 -13.10 -2.42
N TRP A 178 -1.42 -12.50 -3.60
CA TRP A 178 -2.57 -11.86 -4.24
C TRP A 178 -3.47 -12.88 -4.93
N GLN A 179 -4.45 -13.41 -4.23
CA GLN A 179 -5.38 -14.43 -4.71
C GLN A 179 -6.83 -13.96 -4.57
N SER A 180 -7.68 -14.37 -5.51
CA SER A 180 -9.12 -14.08 -5.47
C SER A 180 -9.93 -15.09 -4.66
N ASP A 181 -9.27 -16.14 -4.15
CA ASP A 181 -9.86 -17.21 -3.35
C ASP A 181 -9.08 -17.41 -2.03
N GLU A 182 -9.49 -18.41 -1.25
CA GLU A 182 -8.90 -18.74 0.06
C GLU A 182 -7.49 -19.37 -0.03
N SER A 183 -6.76 -19.23 -1.14
CA SER A 183 -5.35 -19.64 -1.23
C SER A 183 -4.36 -18.53 -0.88
N GLY A 184 -4.85 -17.29 -0.70
CA GLY A 184 -4.01 -16.13 -0.39
C GLY A 184 -3.56 -16.04 1.08
N SER A 185 -2.61 -15.14 1.31
CA SER A 185 -2.07 -14.80 2.63
C SER A 185 -1.76 -13.30 2.70
N PHE A 186 -1.81 -12.75 3.92
CA PHE A 186 -1.52 -11.34 4.16
C PHE A 186 -0.80 -11.16 5.50
N GLY A 187 0.38 -10.55 5.44
CA GLY A 187 1.17 -10.14 6.58
C GLY A 187 1.31 -8.61 6.63
N PHE A 188 1.28 -8.05 7.83
CA PHE A 188 1.46 -6.61 8.04
C PHE A 188 2.36 -6.36 9.24
N TRP A 189 3.36 -5.50 9.08
CA TRP A 189 4.26 -5.06 10.14
C TRP A 189 4.22 -3.55 10.27
N PHE A 190 4.35 -3.09 11.50
CA PHE A 190 4.52 -1.69 11.85
C PHE A 190 5.67 -1.56 12.85
N ASP A 191 6.64 -0.69 12.57
CA ASP A 191 7.82 -0.46 13.41
C ASP A 191 8.52 -1.78 13.83
N GLY A 192 8.63 -2.71 12.88
CA GLY A 192 9.23 -4.03 13.06
C GLY A 192 8.36 -5.09 13.76
N ALA A 193 7.23 -4.71 14.36
CA ALA A 193 6.29 -5.64 14.99
C ALA A 193 5.32 -6.23 13.95
N LYS A 194 5.20 -7.56 13.88
CA LYS A 194 4.18 -8.23 13.06
C LYS A 194 2.80 -8.10 13.72
N LEU A 195 1.86 -7.46 13.04
CA LEU A 195 0.52 -7.17 13.56
C LEU A 195 -0.56 -8.02 12.91
N VAL A 196 -0.36 -8.45 11.67
CA VAL A 196 -1.26 -9.35 10.93
C VAL A 196 -0.46 -10.52 10.36
N ASP A 197 -1.02 -11.72 10.44
CA ASP A 197 -0.46 -12.96 9.90
C ASP A 197 -1.59 -13.89 9.46
N ASP A 198 -2.35 -13.46 8.47
CA ASP A 198 -3.50 -14.19 7.98
C ASP A 198 -3.11 -15.09 6.81
N SER A 199 -3.67 -16.30 6.79
CA SER A 199 -3.53 -17.27 5.70
C SER A 199 -4.88 -17.90 5.41
N GLY A 200 -5.08 -18.39 4.19
CA GLY A 200 -6.34 -19.04 3.83
C GLY A 200 -7.45 -18.03 3.53
N ILE A 201 -7.09 -16.87 2.94
CA ILE A 201 -8.00 -15.75 2.70
C ILE A 201 -7.89 -15.26 1.26
N ALA A 202 -8.99 -14.71 0.73
CA ALA A 202 -8.94 -13.91 -0.49
C ALA A 202 -8.35 -12.53 -0.20
N THR A 203 -7.43 -12.08 -1.05
CA THR A 203 -6.64 -10.85 -0.87
C THR A 203 -6.81 -9.85 -2.00
N THR A 204 -7.41 -10.24 -3.12
CA THR A 204 -7.79 -9.35 -4.23
C THR A 204 -9.10 -9.80 -4.90
N ILE A 205 -9.59 -9.02 -5.85
CA ILE A 205 -10.75 -9.36 -6.70
C ILE A 205 -10.38 -10.40 -7.78
N ASP A 206 -11.38 -11.08 -8.36
CA ASP A 206 -11.25 -11.98 -9.51
C ASP A 206 -11.04 -11.18 -10.81
N SER A 207 -9.89 -10.53 -10.90
CA SER A 207 -9.47 -9.71 -12.04
C SER A 207 -7.97 -9.90 -12.29
N ASP A 208 -7.59 -9.81 -13.57
CA ASP A 208 -6.19 -9.85 -14.02
C ASP A 208 -5.64 -8.43 -14.29
N ASN A 209 -6.37 -7.38 -13.90
CA ASN A 209 -5.86 -6.02 -13.96
C ASN A 209 -4.65 -5.84 -13.02
N THR A 210 -3.68 -5.07 -13.48
CA THR A 210 -2.53 -4.68 -12.66
C THR A 210 -2.90 -3.49 -11.78
N PHE A 211 -2.69 -3.65 -10.48
CA PHE A 211 -2.86 -2.61 -9.48
C PHE A 211 -1.56 -1.85 -9.30
N ALA A 212 -1.61 -0.52 -9.40
CA ALA A 212 -0.50 0.35 -9.03
C ALA A 212 -0.34 0.38 -7.51
N PHE A 213 0.90 0.40 -7.02
CA PHE A 213 1.20 0.71 -5.63
C PHE A 213 1.49 2.20 -5.49
N ARG A 214 0.72 2.87 -4.64
CA ARG A 214 0.84 4.31 -4.39
C ARG A 214 1.17 4.57 -2.93
N VAL A 215 2.08 5.50 -2.70
CA VAL A 215 2.32 6.10 -1.37
C VAL A 215 2.11 7.61 -1.46
N GLY A 216 1.56 8.20 -0.41
CA GLY A 216 1.31 9.63 -0.38
C GLY A 216 0.21 10.03 0.57
N LEU A 217 -0.17 11.30 0.55
CA LEU A 217 -1.28 11.80 1.33
C LEU A 217 -2.53 11.89 0.45
N TYR A 218 -3.47 10.97 0.66
CA TYR A 218 -4.82 11.11 0.13
C TYR A 218 -5.78 11.43 1.28
N ALA A 219 -6.17 12.71 1.38
CA ALA A 219 -7.10 13.19 2.40
C ALA A 219 -8.55 12.84 2.03
N ASN A 220 -8.84 11.55 1.92
CA ASN A 220 -10.08 11.02 1.36
C ASN A 220 -11.31 11.42 2.18
N GLY A 221 -11.19 11.48 3.50
CA GLY A 221 -12.29 11.90 4.37
C GLY A 221 -12.83 13.30 4.05
N TRP A 222 -12.00 14.22 3.54
CA TRP A 222 -12.48 15.56 3.15
C TRP A 222 -13.51 15.52 2.01
N TYR A 223 -13.33 14.59 1.07
CA TYR A 223 -14.26 14.38 -0.04
C TYR A 223 -15.42 13.48 0.38
N ASP A 224 -15.11 12.36 1.04
CA ASP A 224 -16.09 11.32 1.41
C ASP A 224 -17.13 11.86 2.42
N ASP A 225 -16.72 12.74 3.34
CA ASP A 225 -17.56 13.34 4.38
C ASP A 225 -18.11 14.72 4.01
N ASP A 226 -17.83 15.21 2.78
CA ASP A 226 -18.20 16.55 2.27
C ASP A 226 -17.78 17.71 3.21
N SER A 227 -16.75 17.49 4.03
CA SER A 227 -16.26 18.44 5.03
C SER A 227 -14.92 18.03 5.64
N MET A 228 -14.18 19.00 6.20
CA MET A 228 -13.04 18.72 7.07
C MET A 228 -13.47 18.73 8.55
N VAL A 229 -12.94 17.79 9.31
CA VAL A 229 -13.03 17.78 10.78
C VAL A 229 -11.74 18.40 11.37
N GLY A 230 -11.89 19.13 12.48
CA GLY A 230 -10.77 19.80 13.17
C GLY A 230 -10.42 21.17 12.59
N ASP A 231 -9.26 21.71 12.99
CA ASP A 231 -8.79 23.05 12.60
C ASP A 231 -7.52 23.01 11.71
N GLN A 232 -6.91 21.83 11.52
CA GLN A 232 -5.74 21.63 10.67
C GLN A 232 -6.10 21.44 9.19
N ASP A 233 -6.36 22.56 8.50
CA ASP A 233 -6.63 22.64 7.05
C ASP A 233 -5.44 22.25 6.16
N TYR A 234 -4.23 22.21 6.73
CA TYR A 234 -3.00 21.92 6.03
C TYR A 234 -2.31 20.70 6.63
N ARG A 235 -2.23 19.63 5.84
CA ARG A 235 -1.73 18.31 6.25
C ARG A 235 -0.43 18.00 5.54
N GLN A 236 0.51 17.38 6.25
CA GLN A 236 1.84 17.09 5.74
C GLN A 236 2.31 15.71 6.22
N VAL A 237 2.81 14.92 5.27
CA VAL A 237 3.41 13.61 5.51
C VAL A 237 4.70 13.51 4.71
N TRP A 238 5.74 12.92 5.30
CA TRP A 238 6.98 12.61 4.64
C TRP A 238 7.06 11.11 4.36
N TYR A 239 7.70 10.74 3.26
CA TYR A 239 7.89 9.36 2.81
C TYR A 239 9.34 9.13 2.38
N ASP A 240 9.87 7.96 2.73
CA ASP A 240 11.24 7.56 2.42
C ASP A 240 11.35 6.03 2.32
N GLU A 241 12.45 5.52 1.78
CA GLU A 241 12.79 4.09 1.71
C GLU A 241 11.63 3.20 1.22
N VAL A 242 11.08 3.54 0.05
CA VAL A 242 9.96 2.79 -0.53
C VAL A 242 10.48 1.68 -1.43
N ALA A 243 9.99 0.47 -1.23
CA ALA A 243 10.47 -0.70 -1.96
C ALA A 243 9.36 -1.71 -2.26
N ILE A 244 9.54 -2.45 -3.36
CA ILE A 244 8.79 -3.65 -3.70
C ILE A 244 9.80 -4.77 -3.94
N GLY A 245 9.56 -5.95 -3.39
CA GLY A 245 10.49 -7.07 -3.51
C GLY A 245 9.83 -8.44 -3.33
N THR A 246 10.63 -9.49 -3.34
CA THR A 246 10.16 -10.87 -3.18
C THR A 246 10.43 -11.46 -1.80
N SER A 247 11.10 -10.69 -0.92
CA SER A 247 11.35 -11.06 0.48
C SER A 247 11.26 -9.88 1.44
N TYR A 248 11.09 -10.16 2.73
CA TYR A 248 11.06 -9.15 3.79
C TYR A 248 12.32 -8.26 3.77
N SER A 249 13.50 -8.85 3.59
CA SER A 249 14.77 -8.13 3.58
C SER A 249 14.96 -7.23 2.37
N ASP A 250 14.22 -7.46 1.28
CA ASP A 250 14.29 -6.62 0.08
C ASP A 250 13.61 -5.26 0.29
N VAL A 251 12.68 -5.19 1.25
CA VAL A 251 11.81 -4.02 1.43
C VAL A 251 11.87 -3.37 2.80
N GLU A 252 12.61 -3.94 3.74
CA GLU A 252 12.69 -3.41 5.10
C GLU A 252 13.34 -2.02 5.12
N PRO A 253 12.61 -0.95 5.49
CA PRO A 253 13.22 0.36 5.67
C PRO A 253 14.14 0.31 6.90
N ARG A 254 15.43 0.60 6.72
CA ARG A 254 16.41 0.56 7.81
C ARG A 254 17.12 1.90 7.93
N GLN A 255 17.21 2.43 9.14
CA GLN A 255 18.22 3.45 9.45
C GLN A 255 19.55 2.73 9.63
N ASP A 256 20.49 2.98 8.72
CA ASP A 256 21.86 2.46 8.77
C ASP A 256 22.55 2.68 10.14
#